data_AF-A0AAV3T0Z7-F1
#
_entry.id   AF-A0AAV3T0Z7-F1
#
_cell.length_a   1.000
_cell.length_b   1.000
_cell.length_c   1.000
_cell.angle_alpha   90.00
_cell.angle_beta   90.00
_cell.angle_gamma   90.00
#
_symmetry.space_group_name_H-M   'P 1'
#
loop_
_entity.id
_entity.type
_entity.pdbx_description
1 polymer ?
#
loop_
_entity_poly.entity_id
_entity_poly.type
_entity_poly.pdbx_seq_one_letter_code
_entity_poly.pdbx_strand_id
1 'polypeptide(L)'
;MDRRSLEARLERLVRENRFTIAVVFPLVGALTLVASETGVLPPPLAFNPAFVLFGTLVMRLPLVAGFLPLVGRREAVALAGLTTYTYLVEYVGVHTGLPYGEFEYLVSLGPMLAGVPVGLPVFFFPLVLNAYLLVLLLLRANTPGWVRVALAVLVVVLGDLVLDPAAVSLGFWRYADGGVYYGVPVSNYLGWVVSATVAIGFVEYAFSPRALAERLSRCEFMLDDLVSFVLLWGLVNLVYANWIPALLAGLGVLVLVRTERFDFRVR
;
A
#
# COMPACT_ATOMS: atom_id res chain seq x y z
N MET A 1 9.87 5.80 29.55
CA MET A 1 8.85 6.36 28.62
C MET A 1 7.83 5.27 28.38
N ASP A 2 6.57 5.48 28.76
CA ASP A 2 5.51 4.45 28.67
C ASP A 2 4.92 4.38 27.24
N ARG A 3 4.38 3.22 26.84
CA ARG A 3 3.84 2.95 25.49
C ARG A 3 2.86 4.03 25.02
N ARG A 4 1.96 4.47 25.89
CA ARG A 4 0.97 5.52 25.57
C ARG A 4 1.62 6.86 25.23
N SER A 5 2.71 7.21 25.90
CA SER A 5 3.43 8.46 25.62
C SER A 5 4.14 8.44 24.27
N LEU A 6 4.65 7.27 23.86
CA LEU A 6 5.23 7.06 22.53
C LEU A 6 4.17 7.14 21.43
N GLU A 7 3.04 6.45 21.61
CA GLU A 7 1.90 6.49 20.69
C GLU A 7 1.40 7.93 20.49
N ALA A 8 1.16 8.67 21.58
CA ALA A 8 0.71 10.06 21.51
C ALA A 8 1.72 10.99 20.82
N ARG A 9 3.02 10.76 21.01
CA ARG A 9 4.07 11.53 20.33
C ARG A 9 4.09 11.24 18.83
N LEU A 10 3.94 9.97 18.43
CA LEU A 10 3.87 9.58 17.02
C LEU A 10 2.61 10.15 16.36
N GLU A 11 1.45 10.05 17.01
CA GLU A 11 0.21 10.63 16.49
C GLU A 11 0.33 12.15 16.28
N ARG A 12 0.96 12.85 17.23
CA ARG A 12 1.22 14.29 17.10
C ARG A 12 2.15 14.58 15.93
N LEU A 13 3.26 13.86 15.82
CA LEU A 13 4.22 14.01 14.72
C LEU A 13 3.54 13.83 13.35
N VAL A 14 2.75 12.76 13.20
CA VAL A 14 1.99 12.51 11.97
C VAL A 14 1.01 13.64 11.72
N ARG A 15 0.21 14.03 12.72
CA ARG A 15 -0.81 15.08 12.60
C ARG A 15 -0.22 16.42 12.16
N GLU A 16 0.90 16.82 12.75
CA GLU A 16 1.60 18.07 12.42
C GLU A 16 2.22 18.05 11.00
N ASN A 17 2.50 16.85 10.46
CA ASN A 17 3.19 16.69 9.18
C ASN A 17 2.34 15.99 8.10
N ARG A 18 1.01 15.90 8.29
CA ARG A 18 0.11 15.14 7.40
C ARG A 18 0.26 15.52 5.94
N PHE A 19 0.25 16.82 5.63
CA PHE A 19 0.37 17.30 4.25
C PHE A 19 1.73 16.90 3.64
N THR A 20 2.81 17.07 4.40
CA THR A 20 4.14 16.66 3.95
C THR A 20 4.18 15.17 3.65
N ILE A 21 3.68 14.35 4.56
CA ILE A 21 3.66 12.89 4.42
C ILE A 21 2.76 12.45 3.25
N ALA A 22 1.53 12.96 3.19
CA ALA A 22 0.47 12.49 2.30
C ALA A 22 0.54 13.05 0.88
N VAL A 23 1.23 14.19 0.69
CA VAL A 23 1.26 14.91 -0.60
C VAL A 23 2.69 15.16 -1.05
N VAL A 24 3.55 15.74 -0.21
CA VAL A 24 4.91 16.12 -0.64
C VAL A 24 5.77 14.88 -0.92
N PHE A 25 5.82 13.93 0.01
CA PHE A 25 6.58 12.68 -0.16
C PHE A 25 6.17 11.87 -1.41
N PRO A 26 4.89 11.58 -1.66
CA PRO A 26 4.49 10.84 -2.87
C PRO A 26 4.74 11.62 -4.16
N LEU A 27 4.59 12.96 -4.17
CA LEU A 27 4.92 13.77 -5.36
C LEU A 27 6.42 13.73 -5.66
N VAL A 28 7.26 13.93 -4.64
CA VAL A 28 8.72 13.81 -4.77
C VAL A 28 9.09 12.38 -5.17
N GLY A 29 8.45 11.37 -4.59
CA GLY A 29 8.60 9.97 -4.95
C GLY A 29 8.34 9.74 -6.43
N ALA A 30 7.18 10.13 -6.95
CA ALA A 30 6.83 9.94 -8.35
C ALA A 30 7.81 10.65 -9.28
N LEU A 31 8.16 11.90 -8.99
CA LEU A 31 9.13 12.67 -9.79
C LEU A 31 10.53 12.02 -9.78
N THR A 32 11.00 11.57 -8.63
CA THR A 32 12.33 10.94 -8.52
C THR A 32 12.35 9.55 -9.15
N LEU A 33 11.26 8.78 -9.09
CA LEU A 33 11.16 7.49 -9.77
C LEU A 33 11.18 7.66 -11.30
N VAL A 34 10.37 8.57 -11.84
CA VAL A 34 10.37 8.90 -13.27
C VAL A 34 11.74 9.45 -13.72
N ALA A 35 12.35 10.33 -12.91
CA ALA A 35 13.68 10.86 -13.21
C ALA A 35 14.79 9.80 -13.12
N SER A 36 14.60 8.75 -12.32
CA SER A 36 15.50 7.60 -12.27
C SER A 36 15.40 6.77 -13.54
N GLU A 37 14.18 6.46 -13.98
CA GLU A 37 13.92 5.67 -15.19
C GLU A 37 14.40 6.37 -16.46
N THR A 38 14.09 7.66 -16.60
CA THR A 38 14.45 8.49 -17.77
C THR A 38 15.94 8.88 -17.81
N GLY A 39 16.74 8.44 -16.85
CA GLY A 39 18.18 8.72 -16.78
C GLY A 39 18.55 10.16 -16.42
N VAL A 40 17.60 10.95 -15.90
CA VAL A 40 17.82 12.33 -15.46
C VAL A 40 18.57 12.39 -14.12
N LEU A 41 18.27 11.46 -13.20
CA LEU A 41 18.99 11.37 -11.93
C LEU A 41 20.36 10.69 -12.11
N PRO A 42 21.41 11.17 -11.43
CA PRO A 42 22.71 10.53 -11.47
C PRO A 42 22.68 9.14 -10.83
N PRO A 43 23.56 8.20 -11.22
CA PRO A 43 23.52 6.80 -10.76
C PRO A 43 23.46 6.57 -9.24
N PRO A 44 24.11 7.38 -8.37
CA PRO A 44 24.00 7.19 -6.92
C PRO A 44 22.60 7.46 -6.35
N LEU A 45 21.79 8.26 -7.06
CA LEU A 45 20.44 8.66 -6.65
C LEU A 45 19.35 7.88 -7.38
N ALA A 46 19.60 7.51 -8.64
CA ALA A 46 18.66 6.77 -9.46
C ALA A 46 18.28 5.43 -8.81
N PHE A 47 16.98 5.25 -8.53
CA PHE A 47 16.44 4.06 -7.88
C PHE A 47 17.19 3.60 -6.63
N ASN A 48 17.73 4.55 -5.86
CA ASN A 48 18.49 4.21 -4.67
C ASN A 48 17.61 3.46 -3.65
N PRO A 49 17.95 2.20 -3.28
CA PRO A 49 17.09 1.35 -2.45
C PRO A 49 16.80 1.95 -1.08
N ALA A 50 17.76 2.68 -0.49
CA ALA A 50 17.58 3.30 0.82
C ALA A 50 16.59 4.47 0.75
N PHE A 51 16.60 5.26 -0.33
CA PHE A 51 15.66 6.36 -0.51
C PHE A 51 14.25 5.86 -0.83
N VAL A 52 14.12 4.83 -1.66
CA VAL A 52 12.82 4.19 -1.93
C VAL A 52 12.21 3.67 -0.63
N LEU A 53 12.99 2.92 0.16
CA LEU A 53 12.51 2.38 1.44
C LEU A 53 12.19 3.50 2.44
N PHE A 54 13.05 4.53 2.56
CA PHE A 54 12.82 5.66 3.46
C PHE A 54 11.54 6.42 3.10
N GLY A 55 11.36 6.80 1.83
CA GLY A 55 10.16 7.47 1.35
C GLY A 55 8.91 6.65 1.62
N THR A 56 8.98 5.35 1.37
CA THR A 56 7.87 4.41 1.66
C THR A 56 7.55 4.37 3.15
N LEU A 57 8.56 4.24 4.03
CA LEU A 57 8.38 4.24 5.48
C LEU A 57 7.69 5.51 5.97
N VAL A 58 8.10 6.68 5.44
CA VAL A 58 7.47 7.96 5.80
C VAL A 58 5.99 7.97 5.39
N MET A 59 5.68 7.55 4.16
CA MET A 59 4.28 7.46 3.69
C MET A 59 3.44 6.50 4.54
N ARG A 60 4.03 5.44 5.13
CA ARG A 60 3.30 4.46 5.96
C ARG A 60 3.07 4.93 7.41
N LEU A 61 3.71 6.00 7.86
CA LEU A 61 3.58 6.50 9.24
C LEU A 61 2.13 6.75 9.70
N PRO A 62 1.22 7.33 8.89
CA PRO A 62 -0.16 7.55 9.31
C PRO A 62 -0.91 6.25 9.59
N LEU A 63 -0.68 5.23 8.77
CA LEU A 63 -1.26 3.91 8.94
C LEU A 63 -0.72 3.25 10.22
N VAL A 64 0.60 3.28 10.43
CA VAL A 64 1.25 2.74 11.63
C VAL A 64 0.72 3.44 12.89
N ALA A 65 0.71 4.77 12.92
CA ALA A 65 0.20 5.56 14.05
C ALA A 65 -1.30 5.34 14.29
N GLY A 66 -2.08 5.13 13.23
CA GLY A 66 -3.50 4.85 13.30
C GLY A 66 -3.82 3.51 13.97
N PHE A 67 -3.06 2.47 13.62
CA PHE A 67 -3.25 1.10 14.10
C PHE A 67 -2.57 0.81 15.44
N LEU A 68 -1.44 1.44 15.76
CA LEU A 68 -0.61 1.10 16.93
C LEU A 68 -1.39 1.01 18.26
N PRO A 69 -2.34 1.92 18.57
CA PRO A 69 -3.16 1.82 19.79
C PRO A 69 -4.13 0.63 19.82
N LEU A 70 -4.43 0.03 18.68
CA LEU A 70 -5.31 -1.13 18.54
C LEU A 70 -4.55 -2.46 18.63
N VAL A 71 -3.21 -2.43 18.62
CA VAL A 71 -2.40 -3.65 18.60
C VAL A 71 -2.21 -4.19 20.02
N GLY A 72 -3.02 -5.17 20.39
CA GLY A 72 -2.79 -6.01 21.56
C GLY A 72 -1.95 -7.25 21.22
N ARG A 73 -1.93 -8.23 22.13
CA ARG A 73 -1.18 -9.48 21.95
C ARG A 73 -1.73 -10.31 20.79
N ARG A 74 -3.06 -10.40 20.66
CA ARG A 74 -3.72 -11.16 19.59
C ARG A 74 -3.40 -10.56 18.22
N GLU A 75 -3.51 -9.24 18.12
CA GLU A 75 -3.28 -8.48 16.90
C GLU A 75 -1.80 -8.56 16.50
N ALA A 76 -0.88 -8.47 17.46
CA ALA A 76 0.55 -8.64 17.20
C ALA A 76 0.88 -10.05 16.65
N VAL A 77 0.27 -11.10 17.22
CA VAL A 77 0.45 -12.48 16.72
C VAL A 77 -0.13 -12.63 15.32
N ALA A 78 -1.30 -12.05 15.04
CA ALA A 78 -1.89 -12.09 13.71
C ALA A 78 -1.06 -11.30 12.68
N LEU A 79 -0.52 -10.14 13.05
CA LEU A 79 0.38 -9.37 12.20
C LEU A 79 1.71 -10.09 11.94
N ALA A 80 2.23 -10.84 12.93
CA ALA A 80 3.38 -11.70 12.74
C ALA A 80 3.07 -12.87 11.79
N GLY A 81 1.90 -13.51 11.95
CA GLY A 81 1.42 -14.54 11.02
C GLY A 81 1.25 -14.02 9.60
N LEU A 82 0.67 -12.82 9.46
CA LEU A 82 0.54 -12.12 8.18
C LEU A 82 1.91 -11.80 7.57
N THR A 83 2.87 -11.33 8.38
CA THR A 83 4.25 -11.08 7.94
C THR A 83 4.87 -12.35 7.35
N THR A 84 4.79 -13.46 8.08
CA THR A 84 5.29 -14.76 7.62
C THR A 84 4.59 -15.19 6.33
N TYR A 85 3.27 -15.07 6.27
CA TYR A 85 2.50 -15.39 5.06
C TYR A 85 2.94 -14.58 3.85
N THR A 86 3.07 -13.26 4.01
CA THR A 86 3.51 -12.35 2.94
C THR A 86 4.90 -12.74 2.43
N TYR A 87 5.86 -13.07 3.30
CA TYR A 87 7.16 -13.57 2.86
C TYR A 87 7.09 -14.92 2.14
N LEU A 88 6.28 -15.85 2.64
CA LEU A 88 6.15 -17.16 2.03
C LEU A 88 5.54 -17.08 0.62
N VAL A 89 4.45 -16.32 0.45
CA VAL A 89 3.80 -16.19 -0.85
C VAL A 89 4.68 -15.45 -1.86
N GLU A 90 5.43 -14.44 -1.41
CA GLU A 90 6.37 -13.72 -2.26
C GLU A 90 7.56 -14.59 -2.67
N TYR A 91 8.12 -15.33 -1.71
CA TYR A 91 9.21 -16.27 -1.99
C TYR A 91 8.79 -17.32 -3.01
N VAL A 92 7.59 -17.90 -2.85
CA VAL A 92 7.03 -18.85 -3.83
C VAL A 92 6.80 -18.15 -5.18
N GLY A 93 6.28 -16.92 -5.18
CA GLY A 93 6.07 -16.11 -6.38
C GLY A 93 7.35 -15.92 -7.19
N VAL A 94 8.40 -15.42 -6.55
CA VAL A 94 9.69 -15.12 -7.20
C VAL A 94 10.38 -16.39 -7.71
N HIS A 95 10.23 -17.54 -7.03
CA HIS A 95 10.96 -18.77 -7.41
C HIS A 95 10.16 -19.73 -8.30
N THR A 96 8.84 -19.61 -8.36
CA THR A 96 7.97 -20.56 -9.08
C THR A 96 7.00 -19.90 -10.05
N GLY A 97 6.87 -18.58 -10.02
CA GLY A 97 5.85 -17.84 -10.76
C GLY A 97 4.43 -18.01 -10.22
N LEU A 98 4.20 -18.78 -9.15
CA LEU A 98 2.89 -18.94 -8.55
C LEU A 98 2.73 -18.05 -7.31
N PRO A 99 1.61 -17.31 -7.14
CA PRO A 99 0.44 -17.28 -8.01
C PRO A 99 0.47 -16.15 -9.05
N TYR A 100 1.50 -15.30 -9.07
CA TYR A 100 1.48 -14.01 -9.76
C TYR A 100 1.83 -14.06 -11.27
N GLY A 101 2.36 -15.18 -11.75
CA GLY A 101 3.11 -15.28 -12.99
C GLY A 101 4.62 -15.20 -12.74
N GLU A 102 5.44 -15.65 -13.69
CA GLU A 102 6.89 -15.55 -13.58
C GLU A 102 7.32 -14.08 -13.71
N PHE A 103 7.92 -13.52 -12.65
CA PHE A 103 8.41 -12.15 -12.62
C PHE A 103 9.77 -12.06 -11.91
N GLU A 104 10.52 -11.00 -12.21
CA GLU A 104 11.78 -10.69 -11.52
C GLU A 104 11.86 -9.21 -11.14
N TYR A 105 12.41 -8.96 -9.96
CA TYR A 105 12.78 -7.61 -9.53
C TYR A 105 14.01 -7.12 -10.30
N LEU A 106 13.86 -6.01 -11.00
CA LEU A 106 14.94 -5.34 -11.74
C LEU A 106 15.60 -4.24 -10.90
N VAL A 107 14.88 -3.72 -9.91
CA VAL A 107 15.35 -2.72 -8.96
C VAL A 107 15.25 -3.27 -7.54
N SER A 108 16.27 -3.01 -6.72
CA SER A 108 16.24 -3.36 -5.30
C SER A 108 15.34 -2.38 -4.53
N LEU A 109 14.35 -2.90 -3.80
CA LEU A 109 13.43 -2.10 -2.97
C LEU A 109 13.90 -1.93 -1.52
N GLY A 110 15.21 -1.89 -1.32
CA GLY A 110 15.86 -2.00 -0.01
C GLY A 110 16.83 -3.18 0.03
N PRO A 111 17.26 -3.61 1.24
CA PRO A 111 17.98 -4.87 1.40
C PRO A 111 17.14 -6.04 0.88
N MET A 112 17.74 -6.92 0.07
CA MET A 112 17.09 -8.10 -0.51
C MET A 112 17.63 -9.36 0.16
N LEU A 113 16.76 -10.34 0.43
CA LEU A 113 17.10 -11.65 0.96
C LEU A 113 16.45 -12.72 0.07
N ALA A 114 17.26 -13.57 -0.55
CA ALA A 114 16.80 -14.60 -1.48
C ALA A 114 15.82 -14.06 -2.56
N GLY A 115 16.14 -12.91 -3.16
CA GLY A 115 15.30 -12.27 -4.18
C GLY A 115 14.08 -11.51 -3.65
N VAL A 116 13.82 -11.54 -2.35
CA VAL A 116 12.66 -10.88 -1.71
C VAL A 116 13.10 -9.66 -0.89
N PRO A 117 12.44 -8.50 -0.98
CA PRO A 117 12.78 -7.33 -0.16
C PRO A 117 12.56 -7.60 1.34
N VAL A 118 13.55 -7.29 2.19
CA VAL A 118 13.40 -7.32 3.66
C VAL A 118 12.37 -6.28 4.15
N GLY A 119 12.11 -5.26 3.33
CA GLY A 119 11.04 -4.29 3.57
C GLY A 119 9.65 -4.76 3.15
N LEU A 120 9.46 -6.00 2.67
CA LEU A 120 8.20 -6.46 2.03
C LEU A 120 6.92 -6.11 2.81
N PRO A 121 6.83 -6.28 4.15
CA PRO A 121 5.63 -5.88 4.90
C PRO A 121 5.29 -4.39 4.79
N VAL A 122 6.29 -3.52 4.61
CA VAL A 122 6.12 -2.06 4.42
C VAL A 122 5.47 -1.75 3.07
N PHE A 123 5.61 -2.62 2.07
CA PHE A 123 4.97 -2.49 0.76
C PHE A 123 3.60 -3.17 0.73
N PHE A 124 3.49 -4.37 1.32
CA PHE A 124 2.29 -5.22 1.22
C PHE A 124 1.17 -4.83 2.20
N PHE A 125 1.49 -4.61 3.48
CA PHE A 125 0.47 -4.36 4.51
C PHE A 125 -0.40 -3.15 4.20
N PRO A 126 0.15 -2.04 3.70
CA PRO A 126 -0.66 -0.88 3.34
C PRO A 126 -1.74 -1.16 2.32
N LEU A 127 -1.49 -2.01 1.31
CA LEU A 127 -2.50 -2.38 0.32
C LEU A 127 -3.69 -3.04 1.00
N VAL A 128 -3.41 -3.99 1.89
CA VAL A 128 -4.40 -4.78 2.63
C VAL A 128 -5.16 -3.92 3.65
N LEU A 129 -4.43 -3.17 4.48
CA LEU A 129 -5.02 -2.40 5.58
C LEU A 129 -5.81 -1.20 5.05
N ASN A 130 -5.31 -0.45 4.06
CA ASN A 130 -6.08 0.66 3.47
C ASN A 130 -7.33 0.16 2.76
N ALA A 131 -7.25 -0.96 2.04
CA ALA A 131 -8.41 -1.54 1.39
C ALA A 131 -9.51 -1.88 2.41
N TYR A 132 -9.13 -2.51 3.51
CA TYR A 132 -10.06 -2.84 4.59
C TYR A 132 -10.63 -1.58 5.27
N LEU A 133 -9.80 -0.57 5.55
CA LEU A 133 -10.27 0.70 6.11
C LEU A 133 -11.22 1.44 5.18
N LEU A 134 -10.93 1.49 3.88
CA LEU A 134 -11.80 2.10 2.89
C LEU A 134 -13.16 1.40 2.84
N VAL A 135 -13.16 0.07 2.91
CA VAL A 135 -14.39 -0.73 2.99
C VAL A 135 -15.16 -0.43 4.27
N LEU A 136 -14.51 -0.33 5.42
CA LEU A 136 -15.18 0.07 6.67
C LEU A 136 -15.75 1.49 6.63
N LEU A 137 -15.10 2.40 5.90
CA LEU A 137 -15.57 3.77 5.71
C LEU A 137 -16.85 3.83 4.86
N LEU A 138 -16.92 3.01 3.81
CA LEU A 138 -18.00 3.01 2.84
C LEU A 138 -19.21 2.15 3.26
N LEU A 139 -18.99 1.18 4.16
CA LEU A 139 -20.01 0.24 4.61
C LEU A 139 -20.65 0.63 5.93
N ARG A 140 -21.79 -0.01 6.22
CA ARG A 140 -22.48 0.11 7.50
C ARG A 140 -21.90 -0.87 8.53
N ALA A 141 -22.05 -0.53 9.81
CA ALA A 141 -21.51 -1.33 10.92
C ALA A 141 -22.04 -2.78 10.98
N ASN A 142 -23.21 -3.06 10.39
CA ASN A 142 -23.86 -4.37 10.39
C ASN A 142 -23.57 -5.23 9.15
N THR A 143 -22.69 -4.81 8.25
CA THR A 143 -22.34 -5.63 7.07
C THR A 143 -21.71 -6.96 7.50
N PRO A 144 -22.07 -8.11 6.90
CA PRO A 144 -21.44 -9.39 7.21
C PRO A 144 -19.93 -9.41 6.92
N GLY A 145 -19.16 -10.15 7.72
CA GLY A 145 -17.70 -10.22 7.57
C GLY A 145 -17.24 -10.69 6.19
N TRP A 146 -17.86 -11.73 5.64
CA TRP A 146 -17.51 -12.24 4.30
C TRP A 146 -17.72 -11.19 3.19
N VAL A 147 -18.70 -10.29 3.33
CA VAL A 147 -18.92 -9.18 2.39
C VAL A 147 -17.80 -8.14 2.53
N ARG A 148 -17.39 -7.81 3.76
CA ARG A 148 -16.23 -6.93 3.99
C ARG A 148 -14.97 -7.51 3.37
N VAL A 149 -14.72 -8.81 3.59
CA VAL A 149 -13.55 -9.51 3.03
C VAL A 149 -13.58 -9.44 1.50
N ALA A 150 -14.69 -9.83 0.87
CA ALA A 150 -14.82 -9.82 -0.59
C ALA A 150 -14.61 -8.42 -1.20
N LEU A 151 -15.21 -7.38 -0.58
CA LEU A 151 -15.05 -6.00 -1.05
C LEU A 151 -13.63 -5.47 -0.81
N ALA A 152 -12.99 -5.83 0.30
CA ALA A 152 -11.63 -5.38 0.57
C ALA A 152 -10.63 -6.07 -0.38
N VAL A 153 -10.83 -7.35 -0.69
CA VAL A 153 -10.07 -8.05 -1.75
C VAL A 153 -10.24 -7.34 -3.09
N LEU A 154 -11.48 -6.97 -3.45
CA LEU A 154 -11.72 -6.19 -4.68
C LEU A 154 -10.96 -4.87 -4.65
N VAL A 155 -10.93 -4.13 -3.54
CA VAL A 155 -10.18 -2.88 -3.42
C VAL A 155 -8.66 -3.12 -3.51
N VAL A 156 -8.13 -4.22 -2.96
CA VAL A 156 -6.71 -4.58 -3.13
C VAL A 156 -6.40 -4.81 -4.62
N VAL A 157 -7.23 -5.60 -5.33
CA VAL A 157 -7.03 -5.86 -6.77
C VAL A 157 -7.18 -4.59 -7.59
N LEU A 158 -8.09 -3.68 -7.24
CA LEU A 158 -8.19 -2.37 -7.89
C LEU A 158 -6.95 -1.50 -7.63
N GLY A 159 -6.38 -1.57 -6.42
CA GLY A 159 -5.08 -0.95 -6.12
C GLY A 159 -3.96 -1.55 -6.96
N ASP A 160 -3.94 -2.87 -7.11
CA ASP A 160 -2.94 -3.57 -7.92
C ASP A 160 -3.03 -3.23 -9.42
N LEU A 161 -4.25 -3.10 -9.95
CA LEU A 161 -4.51 -2.56 -11.29
C LEU A 161 -4.01 -1.12 -11.48
N VAL A 162 -3.71 -0.38 -10.41
CA VAL A 162 -3.06 0.93 -10.45
C VAL A 162 -1.53 0.81 -10.28
N LEU A 163 -1.08 0.01 -9.32
CA LEU A 163 0.32 -0.08 -8.93
C LEU A 163 1.17 -0.80 -9.98
N ASP A 164 0.78 -2.00 -10.39
CA ASP A 164 1.63 -2.87 -11.20
C ASP A 164 1.96 -2.32 -12.58
N PRO A 165 1.00 -1.75 -13.35
CA PRO A 165 1.32 -1.08 -14.61
C PRO A 165 2.37 0.02 -14.48
N ALA A 166 2.28 0.82 -13.41
CA ALA A 166 3.25 1.88 -13.15
C ALA A 166 4.60 1.32 -12.74
N ALA A 167 4.63 0.27 -11.91
CA ALA A 167 5.87 -0.39 -11.50
C ALA A 167 6.59 -1.08 -12.67
N VAL A 168 5.84 -1.73 -13.57
CA VAL A 168 6.36 -2.29 -14.83
C VAL A 168 6.90 -1.18 -15.73
N SER A 169 6.18 -0.06 -15.85
CA SER A 169 6.63 1.10 -16.66
C SER A 169 7.89 1.75 -16.10
N LEU A 170 8.05 1.77 -14.78
CA LEU A 170 9.26 2.24 -14.10
C LEU A 170 10.40 1.22 -14.12
N GLY A 171 10.16 -0.01 -14.61
CA GLY A 171 11.16 -1.08 -14.60
C GLY A 171 11.50 -1.56 -13.20
N PHE A 172 10.57 -1.54 -12.23
CA PHE A 172 10.79 -2.14 -10.91
C PHE A 172 10.85 -3.66 -10.99
N TRP A 173 9.96 -4.24 -11.79
CA TRP A 173 9.94 -5.65 -12.14
C TRP A 173 9.40 -5.81 -13.56
N ARG A 174 9.63 -7.00 -14.11
CA ARG A 174 9.02 -7.43 -15.36
C ARG A 174 8.47 -8.84 -15.23
N TYR A 175 7.38 -9.11 -15.92
CA TYR A 175 6.84 -10.46 -16.09
C TYR A 175 7.47 -11.09 -17.34
N ALA A 176 7.86 -12.37 -17.27
CA ALA A 176 8.60 -13.06 -18.32
C ALA A 176 7.87 -13.06 -19.67
N ASP A 177 6.57 -13.38 -19.65
CA ASP A 177 5.70 -13.40 -20.84
C ASP A 177 5.00 -12.05 -21.08
N GLY A 178 5.30 -11.04 -20.27
CA GLY A 178 4.53 -9.80 -20.20
C GLY A 178 3.07 -10.04 -19.85
N GLY A 179 2.17 -9.17 -20.32
CA GLY A 179 0.75 -9.36 -20.10
C GLY A 179 -0.14 -8.33 -20.75
N VAL A 180 -1.42 -8.71 -20.91
CA VAL A 180 -2.42 -7.95 -21.67
C VAL A 180 -2.78 -6.60 -21.04
N TYR A 181 -2.51 -6.43 -19.75
CA TYR A 181 -2.81 -5.20 -19.03
C TYR A 181 -1.52 -4.46 -18.72
N TYR A 182 -1.07 -3.61 -19.66
CA TYR A 182 0.14 -2.78 -19.51
C TYR A 182 1.39 -3.58 -19.10
N GLY A 183 1.57 -4.79 -19.65
CA GLY A 183 2.70 -5.66 -19.34
C GLY A 183 2.49 -6.59 -18.13
N VAL A 184 1.32 -6.52 -17.48
CA VAL A 184 0.96 -7.36 -16.32
C VAL A 184 0.02 -8.49 -16.75
N PRO A 185 0.34 -9.77 -16.44
CA PRO A 185 -0.48 -10.91 -16.82
C PRO A 185 -1.72 -11.05 -15.94
N VAL A 186 -2.75 -11.73 -16.45
CA VAL A 186 -3.99 -11.99 -15.69
C VAL A 186 -3.74 -12.84 -14.43
N SER A 187 -2.74 -13.73 -14.49
CA SER A 187 -2.31 -14.54 -13.33
C SER A 187 -1.98 -13.67 -12.12
N ASN A 188 -1.38 -12.50 -12.32
CA ASN A 188 -1.03 -11.58 -11.25
C ASN A 188 -2.24 -11.17 -10.41
N TYR A 189 -3.28 -10.69 -11.10
CA TYR A 189 -4.52 -10.25 -10.46
C TYR A 189 -5.26 -11.40 -9.77
N LEU A 190 -5.25 -12.60 -10.37
CA LEU A 190 -5.80 -13.80 -9.74
C LEU A 190 -4.99 -14.20 -8.49
N GLY A 191 -3.67 -14.06 -8.55
CA GLY A 191 -2.78 -14.25 -7.43
C GLY A 191 -3.07 -13.27 -6.30
N TRP A 192 -3.28 -11.99 -6.62
CA TRP A 192 -3.71 -10.99 -5.64
C TRP A 192 -5.08 -11.30 -5.04
N VAL A 193 -6.05 -11.86 -5.79
CA VAL A 193 -7.30 -12.34 -5.19
C VAL A 193 -7.03 -13.37 -4.10
N VAL A 194 -6.17 -14.37 -4.38
CA VAL A 194 -5.81 -15.41 -3.40
C VAL A 194 -5.07 -14.82 -2.21
N SER A 195 -4.00 -14.05 -2.48
CA SER A 195 -3.13 -13.47 -1.45
C SER A 195 -3.86 -12.47 -0.57
N ALA A 196 -4.65 -11.59 -1.17
CA ALA A 196 -5.45 -10.62 -0.44
C ALA A 196 -6.56 -11.29 0.37
N THR A 197 -7.17 -12.39 -0.11
CA THR A 197 -8.22 -13.09 0.66
C THR A 197 -7.66 -13.60 1.99
N VAL A 198 -6.49 -14.24 1.96
CA VAL A 198 -5.83 -14.71 3.18
C VAL A 198 -5.43 -13.51 4.06
N ALA A 199 -4.80 -12.49 3.47
CA ALA A 199 -4.31 -11.33 4.20
C ALA A 199 -5.43 -10.52 4.88
N ILE A 200 -6.52 -10.25 4.16
CA ILE A 200 -7.71 -9.60 4.70
C ILE A 200 -8.39 -10.50 5.75
N GLY A 201 -8.36 -11.82 5.57
CA GLY A 201 -8.82 -12.78 6.57
C GLY A 201 -8.08 -12.63 7.91
N PHE A 202 -6.75 -12.43 7.88
CA PHE A 202 -5.98 -12.10 9.09
C PHE A 202 -6.44 -10.80 9.74
N VAL A 203 -6.71 -9.75 8.95
CA VAL A 203 -7.18 -8.44 9.46
C VAL A 203 -8.57 -8.56 10.08
N GLU A 204 -9.53 -9.17 9.37
CA GLU A 204 -10.90 -9.41 9.82
C GLU A 204 -10.93 -10.28 11.08
N TYR A 205 -10.04 -11.28 11.19
CA TYR A 205 -9.90 -12.10 12.39
C TYR A 205 -9.27 -11.33 13.55
N ALA A 206 -8.23 -10.53 13.30
CA ALA A 206 -7.45 -9.92 14.35
C ALA A 206 -8.12 -8.68 14.95
N PHE A 207 -8.63 -7.80 14.09
CA PHE A 207 -9.10 -6.49 14.48
C PHE A 207 -10.63 -6.44 14.52
N SER A 208 -11.17 -5.92 15.63
CA SER A 208 -12.60 -5.63 15.73
C SER A 208 -13.00 -4.58 14.66
N PRO A 209 -13.91 -4.92 13.73
CA PRO A 209 -14.37 -3.97 12.71
C PRO A 209 -14.97 -2.70 13.33
N ARG A 210 -15.66 -2.85 14.46
CA ARG A 210 -16.23 -1.73 15.21
C ARG A 210 -15.15 -0.84 15.81
N ALA A 211 -14.13 -1.41 16.45
CA ALA A 211 -13.04 -0.63 17.02
C ALA A 211 -12.23 0.11 15.93
N LEU A 212 -12.01 -0.54 14.78
CA LEU A 212 -11.38 0.10 13.63
C LEU A 212 -12.22 1.25 13.06
N ALA A 213 -13.53 1.06 12.88
CA ALA A 213 -14.42 2.12 12.42
C ALA A 213 -14.49 3.30 13.41
N GLU A 214 -14.55 3.02 14.71
CA GLU A 214 -14.49 4.04 15.77
C GLU A 214 -13.14 4.79 15.75
N ARG A 215 -12.02 4.08 15.55
CA ARG A 215 -10.70 4.69 15.41
C ARG A 215 -10.61 5.54 14.14
N LEU A 216 -11.06 5.02 13.01
CA LEU A 216 -11.06 5.69 11.72
C LEU A 216 -11.87 7.00 11.74
N SER A 217 -13.00 7.04 12.45
CA SER A 217 -13.79 8.27 12.60
C SER A 217 -13.11 9.36 13.44
N ARG A 218 -12.21 8.99 14.37
CA ARG A 218 -11.48 9.92 15.25
C ARG A 218 -10.06 10.25 14.76
N CYS A 219 -9.49 9.39 13.94
CA CYS A 219 -8.14 9.49 13.42
C CYS A 219 -8.21 10.00 11.97
N GLU A 220 -8.10 11.31 11.80
CA GLU A 220 -8.20 11.97 10.49
C GLU A 220 -7.18 11.45 9.47
N PHE A 221 -5.97 11.11 9.91
CA PHE A 221 -4.85 10.73 9.04
C PHE A 221 -4.82 9.24 8.66
N MET A 222 -5.77 8.43 9.12
CA MET A 222 -5.68 6.97 9.01
C MET A 222 -5.74 6.46 7.55
N LEU A 223 -6.18 7.31 6.61
CA LEU A 223 -6.20 7.04 5.16
C LEU A 223 -5.23 7.93 4.36
N ASP A 224 -4.39 8.73 5.02
CA ASP A 224 -3.39 9.59 4.35
C ASP A 224 -2.36 8.76 3.56
N ASP A 225 -2.12 7.52 3.98
CA ASP A 225 -1.30 6.57 3.24
C ASP A 225 -1.95 6.12 1.92
N LEU A 226 -3.29 5.98 1.88
CA LEU A 226 -4.04 5.73 0.66
C LEU A 226 -4.04 6.97 -0.25
N VAL A 227 -4.08 8.18 0.31
CA VAL A 227 -3.85 9.42 -0.45
C VAL A 227 -2.47 9.39 -1.11
N SER A 228 -1.44 9.01 -0.34
CA SER A 228 -0.07 8.89 -0.86
C SER A 228 0.02 7.90 -2.01
N PHE A 229 -0.63 6.74 -1.86
CA PHE A 229 -0.70 5.70 -2.87
C PHE A 229 -1.31 6.21 -4.18
N VAL A 230 -2.50 6.83 -4.14
CA VAL A 230 -3.19 7.27 -5.37
C VAL A 230 -2.47 8.43 -6.04
N LEU A 231 -1.80 9.31 -5.28
CA LEU A 231 -1.01 10.41 -5.83
C LEU A 231 0.27 9.91 -6.50
N LEU A 232 1.03 9.06 -5.81
CA LEU A 232 2.29 8.48 -6.31
C LEU A 232 2.02 7.70 -7.60
N TRP A 233 1.21 6.66 -7.53
CA TRP A 233 1.00 5.75 -8.65
C TRP A 233 0.10 6.34 -9.72
N GLY A 234 -0.87 7.20 -9.35
CA GLY A 234 -1.67 7.94 -10.32
C GLY A 234 -0.81 8.87 -11.19
N LEU A 235 0.13 9.60 -10.58
CA LEU A 235 1.04 10.48 -11.32
C LEU A 235 1.98 9.70 -12.25
N VAL A 236 2.55 8.59 -11.77
CA VAL A 236 3.38 7.73 -12.63
C VAL A 236 2.57 7.19 -13.82
N ASN A 237 1.37 6.68 -13.58
CA ASN A 237 0.50 6.20 -14.67
C ASN A 237 0.13 7.30 -15.67
N LEU A 238 -0.06 8.54 -15.22
CA LEU A 238 -0.28 9.67 -16.12
C LEU A 238 0.95 9.96 -16.99
N VAL A 239 2.15 9.93 -16.42
CA VAL A 239 3.41 10.15 -17.14
C VAL A 239 3.63 9.10 -18.23
N TYR A 240 3.36 7.82 -17.93
CA TYR A 240 3.53 6.71 -18.89
C TYR A 240 2.28 6.44 -19.76
N ALA A 241 1.26 7.31 -19.69
CA ALA A 241 0.02 7.18 -20.46
C ALA A 241 -0.74 5.85 -20.23
N ASN A 242 -0.64 5.29 -19.02
CA ASN A 242 -1.42 4.16 -18.56
C ASN A 242 -2.85 4.62 -18.21
N TRP A 243 -3.64 4.93 -19.23
CA TRP A 243 -4.92 5.64 -19.07
C TRP A 243 -5.92 4.91 -18.16
N ILE A 244 -6.07 3.59 -18.27
CA ILE A 244 -7.02 2.86 -17.41
C ILE A 244 -6.56 2.92 -15.93
N PRO A 245 -5.30 2.56 -15.58
CA PRO A 245 -4.77 2.77 -14.24
C PRO A 245 -4.89 4.21 -13.71
N ALA A 246 -4.60 5.21 -14.55
CA ALA A 246 -4.72 6.61 -14.17
C ALA A 246 -6.18 7.01 -13.84
N LEU A 247 -7.15 6.51 -14.62
CA LEU A 247 -8.58 6.72 -14.33
C LEU A 247 -8.98 6.04 -13.01
N LEU A 248 -8.53 4.82 -12.74
CA LEU A 248 -8.79 4.12 -11.48
C LEU A 248 -8.21 4.88 -10.28
N ALA A 249 -6.98 5.39 -10.39
CA ALA A 249 -6.37 6.25 -9.37
C ALA A 249 -7.21 7.53 -9.15
N GLY A 250 -7.67 8.16 -10.23
CA GLY A 250 -8.55 9.33 -10.18
C GLY A 250 -9.90 9.05 -9.48
N LEU A 251 -10.49 7.88 -9.69
CA LEU A 251 -11.67 7.43 -8.95
C LEU A 251 -11.35 7.25 -7.45
N GLY A 252 -10.17 6.72 -7.11
CA GLY A 252 -9.69 6.63 -5.74
C GLY A 252 -9.59 8.01 -5.06
N VAL A 253 -9.00 8.99 -5.75
CA VAL A 253 -8.95 10.40 -5.28
C VAL A 253 -10.36 10.94 -5.05
N LEU A 254 -11.28 10.72 -6.00
CA LEU A 254 -12.66 11.19 -5.88
C LEU A 254 -13.39 10.60 -4.67
N VAL A 255 -13.17 9.32 -4.36
CA VAL A 255 -13.71 8.67 -3.16
C VAL A 255 -13.13 9.30 -1.88
N LEU A 256 -11.82 9.55 -1.85
CA LEU A 256 -11.15 10.16 -0.70
C LEU A 256 -11.60 11.62 -0.46
N VAL A 257 -11.82 12.39 -1.53
CA VAL A 257 -12.36 13.75 -1.44
C VAL A 257 -13.80 13.72 -0.93
N ARG A 258 -14.66 12.84 -1.46
CA ARG A 258 -16.07 12.72 -1.03
C ARG A 258 -16.25 12.24 0.40
N THR A 259 -15.25 11.58 0.96
CA THR A 259 -15.26 11.10 2.35
C THR A 259 -14.55 12.05 3.32
N GLU A 260 -14.25 13.29 2.88
CA GLU A 260 -13.54 14.34 3.64
C GLU A 260 -12.14 13.92 4.12
N ARG A 261 -11.56 12.86 3.54
CA ARG A 261 -10.22 12.37 3.88
C ARG A 261 -9.09 13.10 3.17
N PHE A 262 -9.44 14.00 2.24
CA PHE A 262 -8.49 14.92 1.60
C PHE A 262 -8.43 16.29 2.29
N ASP A 263 -9.09 16.49 3.44
CA ASP A 263 -9.01 17.76 4.17
C ASP A 263 -7.74 17.81 5.05
N PHE A 264 -6.81 18.67 4.64
CA PHE A 264 -5.56 18.96 5.35
C PHE A 264 -5.61 20.28 6.14
N ARG A 265 -6.78 20.92 6.25
CA ARG A 265 -6.91 22.14 7.05
C ARG A 265 -6.69 21.81 8.53
N VAL A 266 -5.67 22.41 9.11
CA VAL A 266 -5.44 22.39 10.56
C VAL A 266 -6.61 23.14 11.22
N ARG A 267 -7.45 22.44 11.98
CA ARG A 267 -8.44 23.07 12.87
C ARG A 267 -7.86 23.22 14.27
#